data_AF-A0A2X2JG87-F1
#
_entry.id   AF-A0A2X2JG87-F1
#
_cell.length_a   1.000
_cell.length_b   1.000
_cell.length_c   1.000
_cell.angle_alpha   90.00
_cell.angle_beta   90.00
_cell.angle_gamma   90.00
#
_symmetry.space_group_name_H-M   'P 1'
#
loop_
_entity.id
_entity.type
_entity.pdbx_description
1 polymer ?
#
loop_
_entity_poly.entity_id
_entity_poly.type
_entity_poly.pdbx_seq_one_letter_code
_entity_poly.pdbx_strand_id
1 'polypeptide(L)'
;MNIFKDSGHILIENKRMSKGSLPAQPQLKNITISRVEEEDIDVVLPYVIEFRKQLFPMLDSNKLPKDLLAFSAVYLEAEAAAFLQAKDHRG
;
A
#
# COMPACT_ATOMS: atom_id res chain seq x y z
N MET A 1 49.17 -38.16 -23.98
CA MET A 1 49.34 -37.40 -22.72
C MET A 1 48.72 -36.03 -22.95
N ASN A 2 47.58 -35.74 -22.33
CA ASN A 2 46.73 -34.60 -22.68
C ASN A 2 47.28 -33.25 -22.20
N ILE A 3 47.59 -32.41 -23.17
CA ILE A 3 47.24 -30.99 -23.40
C ILE A 3 46.74 -30.16 -22.20
N PHE A 4 47.42 -29.02 -21.99
CA PHE A 4 47.05 -27.87 -21.15
C PHE A 4 45.82 -27.11 -21.68
N LYS A 5 44.91 -26.68 -20.79
CA LYS A 5 44.58 -25.26 -20.48
C LYS A 5 43.18 -25.12 -19.85
N ASP A 6 43.19 -24.54 -18.65
CA ASP A 6 42.35 -23.43 -18.18
C ASP A 6 41.00 -23.17 -18.87
N SER A 7 39.92 -23.19 -18.08
CA SER A 7 38.73 -22.31 -18.13
C SER A 7 37.59 -22.96 -17.35
N GLY A 8 37.35 -22.51 -16.12
CA GLY A 8 36.16 -22.84 -15.36
C GLY A 8 34.91 -22.24 -16.02
N HIS A 9 34.30 -22.97 -16.93
CA HIS A 9 32.95 -22.68 -17.42
C HIS A 9 31.92 -23.25 -16.43
N ILE A 10 31.41 -22.38 -15.55
CA ILE A 10 30.17 -22.68 -14.83
C ILE A 10 29.03 -22.60 -15.85
N LEU A 11 28.50 -23.76 -16.23
CA LEU A 11 27.31 -23.87 -17.05
C LEU A 11 26.10 -23.46 -16.19
N ILE A 12 25.68 -22.19 -16.28
CA ILE A 12 24.39 -21.78 -15.71
C ILE A 12 23.31 -22.31 -16.64
N GLU A 13 22.72 -23.45 -16.29
CA GLU A 13 21.47 -23.88 -16.90
C GLU A 13 20.39 -22.85 -16.61
N ASN A 14 20.10 -21.98 -17.58
CA ASN A 14 18.92 -21.15 -17.58
C ASN A 14 17.69 -22.05 -17.75
N LYS A 15 17.26 -22.69 -16.66
CA LYS A 15 15.95 -23.33 -16.58
C LYS A 15 14.91 -22.21 -16.72
N ARG A 16 14.43 -22.00 -17.95
CA ARG A 16 13.27 -21.16 -18.24
C ARG A 16 12.12 -21.73 -17.42
N MET A 17 11.86 -21.12 -16.26
CA MET A 17 10.63 -21.34 -15.53
C MET A 17 9.51 -20.93 -16.47
N SER A 18 8.75 -21.94 -16.88
CA SER A 18 7.42 -21.81 -17.46
C SER A 18 6.70 -20.66 -16.77
N LYS A 19 6.05 -19.78 -17.54
CA LYS A 19 5.15 -18.74 -17.05
C LYS A 19 4.00 -19.42 -16.30
N GLY A 20 4.23 -19.84 -15.07
CA GLY A 20 3.18 -20.05 -14.10
C GLY A 20 2.56 -18.68 -13.90
N SER A 21 1.31 -18.53 -14.33
CA SER A 21 0.50 -17.36 -14.05
C SER A 21 0.59 -17.07 -12.56
N LEU A 22 1.23 -15.96 -12.20
CA LEU A 22 1.02 -15.33 -10.91
C LEU A 22 -0.49 -15.23 -10.70
N PRO A 23 -1.03 -15.52 -9.50
CA PRO A 23 -2.44 -15.33 -9.23
C PRO A 23 -2.81 -13.92 -9.71
N ALA A 24 -3.86 -13.82 -10.52
CA ALA A 24 -4.30 -12.54 -11.07
C ALA A 24 -4.56 -11.61 -9.89
N GLN A 25 -3.62 -10.69 -9.65
CA GLN A 25 -3.83 -9.62 -8.70
C GLN A 25 -5.11 -8.91 -9.16
N PRO A 26 -6.07 -8.65 -8.27
CA PRO A 26 -7.31 -7.97 -8.65
C PRO A 26 -6.89 -6.70 -9.40
N GLN A 27 -7.28 -6.64 -10.67
CA GLN A 27 -6.92 -5.50 -11.50
C GLN A 27 -7.70 -4.31 -10.93
N LEU A 28 -7.01 -3.44 -10.19
CA LEU A 28 -7.52 -2.17 -9.69
C LEU A 28 -7.81 -1.26 -10.90
N LYS A 29 -8.94 -1.51 -11.56
CA LYS A 29 -9.41 -0.72 -12.68
C LYS A 29 -10.27 0.41 -12.13
N ASN A 30 -10.01 1.62 -12.61
CA ASN A 30 -10.74 2.85 -12.26
C ASN A 30 -10.58 3.29 -10.81
N ILE A 31 -9.34 3.40 -10.34
CA ILE A 31 -9.03 4.08 -9.07
C ILE A 31 -8.95 5.59 -9.32
N THR A 32 -9.67 6.36 -8.51
CA THR A 32 -9.55 7.82 -8.48
C THR A 32 -8.94 8.23 -7.15
N ILE A 33 -7.90 9.07 -7.23
CA ILE A 33 -7.29 9.69 -6.07
C ILE A 33 -7.83 11.11 -5.99
N SER A 34 -8.38 11.48 -4.84
CA SER A 34 -8.90 12.83 -4.58
C SER A 34 -8.50 13.29 -3.18
N ARG A 35 -8.53 14.61 -2.98
CA ARG A 35 -8.48 15.19 -1.64
C ARG A 35 -9.77 14.83 -0.91
N VAL A 36 -9.65 14.57 0.39
CA VAL A 36 -10.79 14.43 1.30
C VAL A 36 -11.29 15.83 1.64
N GLU A 37 -12.58 16.05 1.52
CA GLU A 37 -13.23 17.29 1.95
C GLU A 37 -14.12 17.01 3.19
N GLU A 38 -14.77 18.05 3.75
CA GLU A 38 -15.60 17.90 4.95
C GLU A 38 -16.69 16.83 4.79
N GLU A 39 -17.31 16.77 3.62
CA GLU A 39 -18.37 15.80 3.31
C GLU A 39 -17.90 14.33 3.33
N ASP A 40 -16.60 14.07 3.20
CA ASP A 40 -16.04 12.71 3.18
C ASP A 40 -15.69 12.19 4.58
N ILE A 41 -15.59 13.06 5.59
CA ILE A 41 -15.03 12.74 6.92
C ILE A 41 -15.77 11.57 7.58
N ASP A 42 -17.10 11.57 7.51
CA ASP A 42 -17.96 10.56 8.15
C ASP A 42 -17.71 9.14 7.62
N VAL A 43 -17.11 9.02 6.44
CA VAL A 43 -16.71 7.74 5.84
C VAL A 43 -15.22 7.47 6.06
N VAL A 44 -14.37 8.46 5.82
CA VAL A 44 -12.91 8.30 5.84
C VAL A 44 -12.37 8.10 7.24
N LEU A 45 -12.81 8.90 8.21
CA LEU A 45 -12.25 8.85 9.56
C LEU A 45 -12.51 7.49 10.24
N PRO A 46 -13.73 6.92 10.22
CA PRO A 46 -13.96 5.56 10.74
C PRO A 46 -13.13 4.51 10.00
N TYR A 47 -13.00 4.61 8.67
CA TYR A 47 -12.16 3.69 7.89
C TYR A 47 -10.70 3.72 8.37
N VAL A 48 -10.12 4.91 8.55
CA VAL A 48 -8.74 5.08 9.01
C VAL A 48 -8.55 4.52 10.42
N ILE A 49 -9.51 4.77 11.32
CA ILE A 49 -9.47 4.27 12.70
C ILE A 49 -9.48 2.74 12.72
N GLU A 50 -10.36 2.10 11.94
CA GLU A 50 -10.43 0.65 11.87
C GLU A 50 -9.20 0.05 11.18
N PHE A 51 -8.73 0.65 10.08
CA PHE A 51 -7.56 0.17 9.37
C PHE A 51 -6.29 0.26 10.23
N ARG A 52 -6.18 1.31 11.06
CA ARG A 52 -5.07 1.46 12.02
C ARG A 52 -4.97 0.27 12.98
N LYS A 53 -6.08 -0.30 13.46
CA LYS A 53 -6.08 -1.48 14.35
C LYS A 53 -5.43 -2.69 13.68
N GLN A 54 -5.58 -2.81 12.36
CA GLN A 54 -4.98 -3.89 11.57
C GLN A 54 -3.50 -3.62 11.27
N LEU A 55 -3.13 -2.37 10.99
CA LEU A 55 -1.74 -2.00 10.71
C LEU A 55 -0.84 -2.05 11.95
N PHE A 56 -1.37 -1.64 13.11
CA PHE A 56 -0.62 -1.55 14.36
C PHE A 56 -1.30 -2.34 15.49
N PRO A 57 -1.41 -3.68 15.36
CA PRO A 57 -2.14 -4.52 16.32
C PRO A 57 -1.49 -4.55 17.71
N MET A 58 -0.23 -4.13 17.81
CA MET A 58 0.53 -4.04 19.06
C MET A 58 0.22 -2.79 19.88
N LEU A 59 -0.48 -1.80 19.31
CA LEU A 59 -0.87 -0.59 20.01
C LEU A 59 -2.25 -0.76 20.65
N ASP A 60 -2.46 -0.11 21.80
CA ASP A 60 -3.77 -0.05 22.44
C ASP A 60 -4.79 0.58 21.48
N SER A 61 -5.75 -0.22 21.02
CA SER A 61 -6.75 0.16 20.04
C SER A 61 -7.78 1.15 20.61
N ASN A 62 -7.88 1.27 21.94
CA ASN A 62 -8.77 2.24 22.59
C ASN A 62 -8.14 3.64 22.70
N LYS A 63 -6.83 3.77 22.44
CA LYS A 63 -6.14 5.05 22.47
C LYS A 63 -6.02 5.62 21.06
N LEU A 64 -6.91 6.55 20.76
CA LEU A 64 -6.88 7.25 19.48
C LEU A 64 -5.76 8.30 19.45
N PRO A 65 -4.95 8.34 18.38
CA PRO A 65 -4.00 9.43 18.12
C PRO A 65 -4.65 10.81 18.14
N LYS A 66 -3.89 11.83 18.59
CA LYS A 66 -4.38 13.21 18.74
C LYS A 66 -4.72 13.87 17.39
N ASP A 67 -3.97 13.53 16.35
CA ASP A 67 -4.21 13.98 14.99
C ASP A 67 -5.55 13.48 14.44
N LEU A 68 -5.92 12.23 14.70
CA LEU A 68 -7.23 11.69 14.32
C LEU A 68 -8.39 12.28 15.15
N LEU A 69 -8.14 12.67 16.40
CA LEU A 69 -9.14 13.41 17.19
C LEU A 69 -9.37 14.84 16.66
N ALA A 70 -8.34 15.45 16.06
CA ALA A 70 -8.37 16.79 15.50
C ALA A 70 -8.29 16.75 13.95
N PHE A 71 -8.95 15.76 13.33
CA PHE A 71 -8.72 15.40 11.92
C PHE A 71 -8.86 16.58 10.96
N SER A 72 -9.96 17.34 11.02
CA SER A 72 -10.20 18.51 10.14
C SER A 72 -9.10 19.55 10.29
N ALA A 73 -8.82 19.97 11.52
CA ALA A 73 -7.79 20.97 11.82
C ALA A 73 -6.40 20.55 11.32
N VAL A 74 -6.05 19.26 11.47
CA VAL A 74 -4.71 18.77 11.12
C VAL A 74 -4.56 18.48 9.63
N TYR A 75 -5.58 17.94 8.96
CA TYR A 75 -5.44 17.41 7.61
C TYR A 75 -6.24 18.13 6.53
N LEU A 76 -7.28 18.89 6.89
CA LEU A 76 -8.11 19.63 5.94
C LEU A 76 -7.80 21.13 5.95
N GLU A 77 -7.82 21.74 7.14
CA GLU A 77 -7.74 23.19 7.33
C GLU A 77 -6.30 23.72 7.35
N ALA A 78 -5.33 22.91 7.80
CA ALA A 78 -3.95 23.32 7.84
C ALA A 78 -3.41 23.57 6.42
N GLU A 79 -2.88 24.78 6.20
CA GLU A 79 -2.47 25.28 4.87
C GLU A 79 -1.51 24.35 4.11
N ALA A 80 -0.60 23.70 4.83
CA ALA A 80 0.39 22.79 4.27
C ALA A 80 0.00 21.30 4.38
N ALA A 81 -1.25 21.00 4.71
CA ALA A 81 -1.74 19.63 4.88
C ALA A 81 -2.74 19.22 3.80
N ALA A 82 -2.81 17.91 3.58
CA ALA A 82 -3.83 17.28 2.77
C ALA A 82 -4.02 15.83 3.23
N PHE A 83 -5.28 15.40 3.36
CA PHE A 83 -5.60 13.97 3.37
C PHE A 83 -6.07 13.54 1.98
N LEU A 84 -5.48 12.48 1.44
CA LEU A 84 -5.86 11.93 0.15
C LEU A 84 -6.52 10.57 0.34
N GLN A 85 -7.54 10.32 -0.47
CA GLN A 85 -8.24 9.04 -0.54
C GLN A 85 -8.15 8.47 -1.95
N ALA A 86 -8.09 7.14 -2.04
CA ALA A 86 -8.16 6.42 -3.29
C ALA A 86 -9.43 5.54 -3.26
N LYS A 87 -10.35 5.79 -4.19
CA LYS A 87 -11.61 5.05 -4.30
C LYS A 87 -11.67 4.29 -5.62
N ASP A 88 -12.26 3.10 -5.60
CA ASP A 88 -12.75 2.48 -6.83
C ASP A 88 -14.20 2.91 -7.09
N HIS A 89 -14.81 2.42 -8.17
CA HIS A 89 -16.20 2.75 -8.54
C HIS A 89 -17.27 2.38 -7.48
N ARG A 90 -16.92 1.62 -6.44
CA ARG A 90 -17.80 1.20 -5.34
C ARG A 90 -17.69 2.10 -4.11
N GLY A 91 -16.74 3.04 -4.11
CA GLY A 91 -16.44 3.91 -2.96
C GLY A 91 -15.37 3.34 -2.07
#